data_AF-A0A397IJ85-F1
#
_entry.id   AF-A0A397IJ85-F1
#
_cell.length_a   1.000
_cell.length_b   1.000
_cell.length_c   1.000
_cell.angle_alpha   90.00
_cell.angle_beta   90.00
_cell.angle_gamma   90.00
#
_symmetry.space_group_name_H-M   'P 1'
#
loop_
_entity.id
_entity.type
_entity.pdbx_description
1 polymer ?
#
loop_
_entity_poly.entity_id
_entity_poly.type
_entity_poly.pdbx_seq_one_letter_code
_entity_poly.pdbx_strand_id
1 'polypeptide(L)'
;MSLPQYDKRELLQMALDNRLIKSLDYNTFEGISDIGKGAFGTVKQAYSRSLRKKVALKSITDENYELFFKELTNILAVNNNDNIIKFFGISIEPLTNKYLLVLQYANDGDLRIYLRKNFEKLNWEKKINMAKDIALGLYFIHESNIVHRDLHSKNILVNEGRLLIADLGLSQPLDSNSNSVNGGMFAYTDPGYLRDTKYKRDKCSDIYSLGVLFWELSSGKPPFKDFHGLDILEKIRLGDRETPINGTPLDYIKIYESAWSDDPNQRPDVERILNILENIKLENVHYNHNNDQLQKYQPRPDMYDDGDGDMSLSSTSINTQSKECAETLDKIREQFKFISDFTHYAHSPICEAHLHVVLGDFKGLQWHLKDSSNKNDDYGPPFGTKRNLYEFAIKYCNKEDIMNVFQALNRFYPYSQTKLNLDIQLLFSNNKIRIPQDLRDIMKLIIDSNYDINCKKKNENSFALYNLLQSIDNNIYDIIEIYLENGFDSNNPFNDTLPNLLFFAVYKDYPNKIIELIFKHPIDLLKRNKDGSNILGYTATTENFKIKVDSLIKIFIKRKEELSN
;
A
#
# COMPACT_ATOMS: atom_id res chain seq x y z
N MET A 1 7.69 -41.94 -18.41
CA MET A 1 7.13 -42.06 -17.05
C MET A 1 7.32 -40.71 -16.39
N SER A 2 6.25 -39.96 -16.17
CA SER A 2 6.29 -38.79 -15.29
C SER A 2 6.55 -39.28 -13.87
N LEU A 3 7.54 -38.69 -13.18
CA LEU A 3 7.78 -38.95 -11.76
C LEU A 3 6.48 -38.67 -10.98
N PRO A 4 6.17 -39.45 -9.92
CA PRO A 4 5.04 -39.14 -9.06
C PRO A 4 5.20 -37.72 -8.51
N GLN A 5 4.14 -36.92 -8.58
CA GLN A 5 4.12 -35.58 -8.02
C GLN A 5 3.92 -35.72 -6.50
N TYR A 6 5.03 -35.91 -5.78
CA TYR A 6 5.01 -36.04 -4.31
C TYR A 6 4.61 -34.70 -3.67
N ASP A 7 3.82 -34.77 -2.59
CA ASP A 7 3.57 -33.61 -1.73
C ASP A 7 4.90 -33.17 -1.07
N LYS A 8 5.18 -31.87 -1.03
CA LYS A 8 6.38 -31.31 -0.39
C LYS A 8 6.52 -31.72 1.07
N ARG A 9 5.39 -31.93 1.77
CA ARG A 9 5.39 -32.45 3.14
C ARG A 9 5.87 -33.89 3.23
N GLU A 10 5.47 -34.73 2.29
CA GLU A 10 5.95 -36.12 2.20
C GLU A 10 7.45 -36.14 1.90
N LEU A 11 7.92 -35.29 0.97
CA LEU A 11 9.34 -35.16 0.67
C LEU A 11 10.16 -34.70 1.89
N LEU A 12 9.63 -33.75 2.67
CA LEU A 12 10.26 -33.33 3.92
C LEU A 12 10.30 -34.47 4.93
N GLN A 13 9.20 -35.20 5.12
CA GLN A 13 9.16 -36.34 6.03
C GLN A 13 10.18 -37.40 5.61
N MET A 14 10.25 -37.74 4.32
CA MET A 14 11.27 -38.63 3.78
C MET A 14 12.69 -38.11 4.04
N ALA A 15 12.93 -36.80 3.88
CA ALA A 15 14.24 -36.20 4.16
C ALA A 15 14.62 -36.28 5.65
N LEU A 16 13.64 -36.19 6.56
CA LEU A 16 13.85 -36.38 8.00
C LEU A 16 14.09 -37.84 8.36
N ASP A 17 13.28 -38.75 7.82
CA ASP A 17 13.36 -40.20 8.08
C ASP A 17 14.70 -40.77 7.58
N ASN A 18 15.18 -40.28 6.43
CA ASN A 18 16.47 -40.64 5.85
C ASN A 18 17.65 -39.80 6.39
N ARG A 19 17.41 -38.93 7.39
CA ARG A 19 18.43 -38.09 8.05
C ARG A 19 19.21 -37.16 7.09
N LEU A 20 18.60 -36.77 5.97
CA LEU A 20 19.13 -35.76 5.05
C LEU A 20 19.01 -34.36 5.67
N ILE A 21 17.98 -34.15 6.51
CA ILE A 21 17.79 -32.95 7.30
C ILE A 21 17.73 -33.36 8.78
N LYS A 22 18.45 -32.64 9.62
CA LYS A 22 18.43 -32.88 11.07
C LYS A 22 17.12 -32.36 11.68
N SER A 23 16.41 -33.21 12.39
CA SER A 23 15.31 -32.80 13.28
C SER A 23 15.84 -32.55 14.69
N LEU A 24 15.48 -31.43 15.29
CA LEU A 24 15.79 -31.07 16.67
C LEU A 24 14.51 -31.04 17.50
N ASP A 25 14.50 -31.79 18.60
CA ASP A 25 13.37 -31.81 19.53
C ASP A 25 13.21 -30.43 20.19
N TYR A 26 12.02 -29.85 20.02
CA TYR A 26 11.66 -28.53 20.52
C TYR A 26 11.83 -28.43 22.04
N ASN A 27 11.57 -29.53 22.77
CA ASN A 27 11.68 -29.55 24.23
C ASN A 27 13.13 -29.45 24.74
N THR A 28 14.11 -29.54 23.85
CA THR A 28 15.54 -29.35 24.18
C THR A 28 16.00 -27.90 24.13
N PHE A 29 15.12 -26.98 23.72
CA PHE A 29 15.38 -25.55 23.72
C PHE A 29 14.99 -24.90 25.06
N GLU A 30 15.88 -24.06 25.57
CA GLU A 30 15.70 -23.36 26.86
C GLU A 30 15.79 -21.86 26.69
N GLY A 31 15.12 -21.11 27.58
CA GLY A 31 15.20 -19.65 27.60
C GLY A 31 14.68 -18.99 26.32
N ILE A 32 13.63 -19.58 25.72
CA ILE A 32 13.06 -19.10 24.47
C ILE A 32 12.54 -17.67 24.67
N SER A 33 13.00 -16.73 23.84
CA SER A 33 12.57 -15.33 23.87
C SER A 33 12.53 -14.75 22.47
N ASP A 34 11.55 -13.89 22.19
CA ASP A 34 11.44 -13.20 20.91
C ASP A 34 12.60 -12.20 20.73
N ILE A 35 13.22 -12.20 19.56
CA ILE A 35 14.31 -11.28 19.20
C ILE A 35 14.04 -10.49 17.93
N GLY A 36 13.03 -10.88 17.15
CA GLY A 36 12.64 -10.16 15.94
C GLY A 36 11.29 -10.62 15.41
N LYS A 37 10.56 -9.70 14.83
CA LYS A 37 9.31 -9.96 14.09
C LYS A 37 9.35 -9.13 12.82
N GLY A 38 9.12 -9.76 11.69
CA GLY A 38 9.10 -9.10 10.38
C GLY A 38 7.96 -9.60 9.51
N ALA A 39 7.90 -9.10 8.28
CA ALA A 39 6.87 -9.48 7.30
C ALA A 39 6.83 -11.00 7.01
N PHE A 40 7.97 -11.68 7.15
CA PHE A 40 8.13 -13.10 6.82
C PHE A 40 7.99 -14.04 8.02
N GLY A 41 7.81 -13.51 9.24
CA GLY A 41 7.58 -14.33 10.42
C GLY A 41 8.24 -13.81 11.70
N THR A 42 8.46 -14.71 12.64
CA THR A 42 9.06 -14.38 13.95
C THR A 42 10.36 -15.14 14.15
N VAL A 43 11.32 -14.48 14.80
CA VAL A 43 12.60 -15.07 15.19
C VAL A 43 12.71 -15.02 16.71
N LYS A 44 12.97 -16.19 17.30
CA LYS A 44 13.21 -16.37 18.73
C LYS A 44 14.67 -16.78 18.95
N GLN A 45 15.30 -16.33 20.02
CA GLN A 45 16.53 -16.98 20.50
C GLN A 45 16.21 -18.12 21.46
N ALA A 46 17.07 -19.12 21.49
CA ALA A 46 17.03 -20.16 22.52
C ALA A 46 18.42 -20.76 22.75
N TYR A 47 18.64 -21.39 23.91
CA TYR A 47 19.78 -22.28 24.11
C TYR A 47 19.40 -23.71 23.73
N SER A 48 20.14 -24.31 22.79
CA SER A 48 19.94 -25.70 22.39
C SER A 48 20.82 -26.63 23.23
N ARG A 49 20.21 -27.50 24.05
CA ARG A 49 20.96 -28.51 24.82
C ARG A 49 21.68 -29.52 23.93
N SER A 50 21.05 -29.90 22.81
CA SER A 50 21.60 -30.89 21.88
C SER A 50 22.79 -30.36 21.09
N LEU A 51 22.78 -29.07 20.73
CA LEU A 51 23.90 -28.41 20.03
C LEU A 51 24.90 -27.72 20.98
N ARG A 52 24.56 -27.61 22.27
CA ARG A 52 25.31 -26.91 23.32
C ARG A 52 25.70 -25.48 22.95
N LYS A 53 24.75 -24.73 22.38
CA LYS A 53 24.94 -23.34 21.95
C LYS A 53 23.62 -22.59 21.82
N LYS A 54 23.71 -21.26 21.78
CA LYS A 54 22.59 -20.40 21.39
C LYS A 54 22.25 -20.58 19.91
N VAL A 55 20.97 -20.56 19.60
CA VAL A 55 20.41 -20.70 18.26
C VAL A 55 19.29 -19.67 18.05
N ALA A 56 19.03 -19.35 16.79
CA ALA A 56 17.85 -18.62 16.36
C ALA A 56 16.81 -19.62 15.82
N LEU A 57 15.56 -19.48 16.25
CA LEU A 57 14.42 -20.26 15.81
C LEU A 57 13.54 -19.33 14.96
N LYS A 58 13.57 -19.51 13.64
CA LYS A 58 12.74 -18.73 12.70
C LYS A 58 11.48 -19.51 12.37
N SER A 59 10.33 -18.94 12.69
CA SER A 59 9.03 -19.40 12.18
C SER A 59 8.64 -18.53 10.99
N ILE A 60 8.09 -19.15 9.95
CA ILE A 60 7.62 -18.43 8.76
C ILE A 60 6.11 -18.34 8.82
N THR A 61 5.57 -17.13 8.64
CA THR A 61 4.12 -16.92 8.62
C THR A 61 3.59 -17.35 7.26
N ASP A 62 3.22 -18.62 7.15
CA ASP A 62 2.62 -19.18 5.94
C ASP A 62 1.63 -20.28 6.32
N GLU A 63 0.39 -20.14 5.86
CA GLU A 63 -0.67 -21.13 6.10
C GLU A 63 -0.42 -22.43 5.31
N ASN A 64 0.25 -22.33 4.16
CA ASN A 64 0.46 -23.45 3.23
C ASN A 64 1.91 -23.97 3.19
N TYR A 65 2.82 -23.40 3.97
CA TYR A 65 4.24 -23.79 4.09
C TYR A 65 5.08 -23.67 2.80
N GLU A 66 4.54 -23.10 1.73
CA GLU A 66 5.25 -22.85 0.47
C GLU A 66 6.48 -21.96 0.65
N LEU A 67 6.34 -20.86 1.39
CA LEU A 67 7.44 -19.95 1.74
C LEU A 67 8.46 -20.64 2.64
N PHE A 68 8.00 -21.50 3.55
CA PHE A 68 8.90 -22.30 4.39
C PHE A 68 9.75 -23.25 3.56
N PHE A 69 9.13 -24.03 2.67
CA PHE A 69 9.85 -24.95 1.80
C PHE A 69 10.80 -24.22 0.87
N LYS A 70 10.39 -23.07 0.33
CA LYS A 70 11.23 -22.23 -0.50
C LYS A 70 12.49 -21.78 0.25
N GLU A 71 12.34 -21.21 1.44
CA GLU A 71 13.48 -20.77 2.24
C GLU A 71 14.39 -21.94 2.65
N LEU A 72 13.80 -23.08 3.06
CA LEU A 72 14.54 -24.28 3.39
C LEU A 72 15.37 -24.79 2.20
N THR A 73 14.78 -24.88 1.01
CA THR A 73 15.49 -25.30 -0.21
C THR A 73 16.65 -24.37 -0.54
N ASN A 74 16.43 -23.05 -0.48
CA ASN A 74 17.48 -22.06 -0.73
C ASN A 74 18.62 -22.18 0.28
N ILE A 75 18.31 -22.30 1.58
CA ILE A 75 19.31 -22.47 2.64
C ILE A 75 20.13 -23.74 2.42
N LEU A 76 19.49 -24.88 2.14
CA LEU A 76 20.20 -26.14 1.90
C LEU A 76 21.18 -26.06 0.71
N ALA A 77 20.85 -25.26 -0.31
CA ALA A 77 21.71 -25.06 -1.47
C ALA A 77 23.00 -24.25 -1.18
N VAL A 78 23.06 -23.52 -0.07
CA VAL A 78 24.17 -22.60 0.24
C VAL A 78 24.79 -22.79 1.64
N ASN A 79 24.27 -23.74 2.44
CA ASN A 79 24.61 -23.91 3.87
C ASN A 79 26.09 -24.27 4.18
N ASN A 80 26.92 -24.52 3.17
CA ASN A 80 28.33 -24.89 3.35
C ASN A 80 29.28 -23.68 3.27
N ASN A 81 28.81 -22.48 3.62
CA ASN A 81 29.59 -21.26 3.54
C ASN A 81 29.68 -20.52 4.89
N ASP A 82 30.86 -19.97 5.20
CA ASP A 82 31.12 -19.28 6.47
C ASP A 82 30.62 -17.83 6.51
N ASN A 83 30.25 -17.23 5.37
CA ASN A 83 29.67 -15.90 5.24
C ASN A 83 28.14 -15.93 5.00
N ILE A 84 27.52 -17.08 5.21
CA ILE A 84 26.06 -17.26 5.20
C ILE A 84 25.64 -17.84 6.55
N ILE A 85 24.47 -17.46 7.04
CA ILE A 85 23.98 -17.94 8.32
C ILE A 85 23.87 -19.47 8.34
N LYS A 86 24.52 -20.12 9.32
CA LYS A 86 24.54 -21.58 9.39
C LYS A 86 23.17 -22.14 9.75
N PHE A 87 22.74 -23.14 9.02
CA PHE A 87 21.54 -23.93 9.29
C PHE A 87 21.91 -25.24 9.98
N PHE A 88 21.27 -25.50 11.12
CA PHE A 88 21.51 -26.68 11.95
C PHE A 88 20.46 -27.77 11.79
N GLY A 89 19.29 -27.45 11.25
CA GLY A 89 18.17 -28.37 11.09
C GLY A 89 16.83 -27.68 11.28
N ILE A 90 15.79 -28.49 11.39
CA ILE A 90 14.42 -28.02 11.65
C ILE A 90 13.92 -28.47 13.02
N SER A 91 12.91 -27.78 13.52
CA SER A 91 12.13 -28.21 14.69
C SER A 91 10.64 -28.00 14.42
N ILE A 92 9.78 -28.59 15.24
CA ILE A 92 8.33 -28.43 15.15
C ILE A 92 7.84 -27.93 16.50
N GLU A 93 7.17 -26.77 16.53
CA GLU A 93 6.60 -26.21 17.75
C GLU A 93 5.34 -27.02 18.14
N PRO A 94 5.30 -27.72 19.29
CA PRO A 94 4.25 -28.71 19.57
C PRO A 94 2.83 -28.14 19.68
N LEU A 95 2.69 -26.88 20.09
CA LEU A 95 1.38 -26.24 20.30
C LEU A 95 0.73 -25.79 18.99
N THR A 96 1.54 -25.38 18.02
CA THR A 96 1.07 -24.78 16.76
C THR A 96 1.31 -25.70 15.56
N ASN A 97 2.08 -26.77 15.73
CA ASN A 97 2.61 -27.62 14.67
C ASN A 97 3.35 -26.85 13.57
N LYS A 98 3.87 -25.65 13.88
CA LYS A 98 4.65 -24.87 12.93
C LYS A 98 6.07 -25.39 12.82
N TYR A 99 6.55 -25.53 11.59
CA TYR A 99 7.96 -25.79 11.33
C TYR A 99 8.81 -24.56 11.65
N LEU A 100 9.96 -24.81 12.26
CA LEU A 100 10.96 -23.82 12.63
C LEU A 100 12.28 -24.14 11.94
N LEU A 101 12.92 -23.14 11.35
CA LEU A 101 14.31 -23.23 10.94
C LEU A 101 15.20 -22.97 12.17
N VAL A 102 16.13 -23.89 12.46
CA VAL A 102 17.10 -23.75 13.53
C VAL A 102 18.41 -23.24 12.95
N LEU A 103 18.70 -21.97 13.20
CA LEU A 103 19.79 -21.21 12.59
C LEU A 103 20.84 -20.82 13.64
N GLN A 104 22.03 -20.46 13.16
CA GLN A 104 23.04 -19.80 13.97
C GLN A 104 22.49 -18.51 14.57
N TYR A 105 22.76 -18.31 15.87
CA TYR A 105 22.51 -17.05 16.53
C TYR A 105 23.72 -16.13 16.34
N ALA A 106 23.50 -14.93 15.80
CA ALA A 106 24.53 -13.92 15.57
C ALA A 106 24.54 -12.94 16.74
N ASN A 107 25.62 -12.95 17.54
CA ASN A 107 25.63 -12.26 18.83
C ASN A 107 25.66 -10.74 18.76
N ASP A 108 26.04 -10.15 17.62
CA ASP A 108 26.22 -8.70 17.47
C ASP A 108 25.05 -8.00 16.74
N GLY A 109 23.97 -8.74 16.46
CA GLY A 109 22.77 -8.22 15.79
C GLY A 109 22.95 -8.05 14.28
N ASP A 110 22.10 -7.24 13.66
CA ASP A 110 22.22 -6.87 12.25
C ASP A 110 23.24 -5.74 12.01
N LEU A 111 23.68 -5.60 10.76
CA LEU A 111 24.71 -4.64 10.35
C LEU A 111 24.29 -3.20 10.62
N ARG A 112 23.01 -2.85 10.44
CA ARG A 112 22.52 -1.49 10.70
C ARG A 112 22.73 -1.12 12.17
N ILE A 113 22.30 -1.99 13.08
CA ILE A 113 22.49 -1.79 14.53
C ILE A 113 23.98 -1.81 14.89
N TYR A 114 24.74 -2.72 14.29
CA TYR A 114 26.17 -2.85 14.55
C TYR A 114 26.96 -1.59 14.18
N LEU A 115 26.73 -1.03 12.99
CA LEU A 115 27.38 0.21 12.54
C LEU A 115 27.03 1.36 13.48
N ARG A 116 25.75 1.52 13.84
CA ARG A 116 25.33 2.57 14.79
C ARG A 116 26.12 2.55 16.11
N LYS A 117 26.48 1.37 16.60
CA LYS A 117 27.18 1.19 17.89
C LYS A 117 28.71 1.23 17.78
N ASN A 118 29.26 0.77 16.65
CA ASN A 118 30.69 0.45 16.56
C ASN A 118 31.45 1.22 15.48
N PHE A 119 30.77 2.02 14.66
CA PHE A 119 31.38 2.65 13.47
C PHE A 119 32.66 3.43 13.76
N GLU A 120 32.72 4.21 14.85
CA GLU A 120 33.91 4.98 15.24
C GLU A 120 35.14 4.12 15.54
N LYS A 121 34.95 2.82 15.82
CA LYS A 121 36.03 1.84 16.10
C LYS A 121 36.48 1.06 14.86
N LEU A 122 35.83 1.29 13.71
CA LEU A 122 36.10 0.58 12.46
C LEU A 122 37.08 1.39 11.60
N ASN A 123 38.32 0.91 11.48
CA ASN A 123 39.26 1.40 10.48
C ASN A 123 38.93 0.82 9.08
N TRP A 124 39.59 1.34 8.05
CA TRP A 124 39.33 0.93 6.67
C TRP A 124 39.64 -0.54 6.39
N GLU A 125 40.68 -1.09 6.99
CA GLU A 125 41.00 -2.52 6.88
C GLU A 125 39.84 -3.40 7.35
N LYS A 126 39.26 -3.08 8.52
CA LYS A 126 38.07 -3.77 9.02
C LYS A 126 36.90 -3.59 8.07
N LYS A 127 36.60 -2.37 7.62
CA LYS A 127 35.47 -2.12 6.68
C LYS A 127 35.62 -2.89 5.38
N ILE A 128 36.84 -3.02 4.84
CA ILE A 128 37.11 -3.81 3.64
C ILE A 128 36.93 -5.30 3.91
N ASN A 129 37.41 -5.82 5.03
CA ASN A 129 37.16 -7.22 5.41
C ASN A 129 35.66 -7.48 5.58
N MET A 130 34.92 -6.54 6.16
CA MET A 130 33.47 -6.62 6.27
C MET A 130 32.79 -6.64 4.89
N ALA A 131 33.27 -5.83 3.94
CA ALA A 131 32.77 -5.83 2.56
C ALA A 131 33.08 -7.16 1.84
N LYS A 132 34.27 -7.73 2.06
CA LYS A 132 34.67 -9.05 1.55
C LYS A 132 33.77 -10.16 2.09
N ASP A 133 33.43 -10.14 3.37
CA ASP A 133 32.51 -11.11 3.96
C ASP A 133 31.15 -11.12 3.22
N ILE A 134 30.55 -9.94 3.01
CA ILE A 134 29.27 -9.84 2.28
C ILE A 134 29.44 -10.32 0.83
N ALA A 135 30.49 -9.87 0.12
CA ALA A 135 30.71 -10.25 -1.27
C ALA A 135 30.97 -11.75 -1.44
N LEU A 136 31.72 -12.38 -0.53
CA LEU A 136 31.93 -13.83 -0.52
C LEU A 136 30.61 -14.57 -0.31
N GLY A 137 29.81 -14.19 0.68
CA GLY A 137 28.48 -14.78 0.88
C GLY A 137 27.61 -14.67 -0.36
N LEU A 138 27.60 -13.51 -1.02
CA LEU A 138 26.82 -13.29 -2.24
C LEU A 138 27.34 -14.11 -3.42
N TYR A 139 28.67 -14.26 -3.56
CA TYR A 139 29.29 -15.12 -4.56
C TYR A 139 28.76 -16.55 -4.46
N PHE A 140 28.73 -17.16 -3.27
CA PHE A 140 28.21 -18.52 -3.12
C PHE A 140 26.71 -18.64 -3.40
N ILE A 141 25.92 -17.62 -3.07
CA ILE A 141 24.49 -17.57 -3.44
C ILE A 141 24.33 -17.55 -4.96
N HIS A 142 25.11 -16.70 -5.65
CA HIS A 142 25.07 -16.57 -7.10
C HIS A 142 25.58 -17.83 -7.81
N GLU A 143 26.61 -18.49 -7.29
CA GLU A 143 27.12 -19.76 -7.82
C GLU A 143 26.09 -20.89 -7.72
N SER A 144 25.27 -20.91 -6.65
CA SER A 144 24.12 -21.81 -6.54
C SER A 144 22.92 -21.42 -7.44
N ASN A 145 23.11 -20.49 -8.37
CA ASN A 145 22.10 -19.96 -9.30
C ASN A 145 20.88 -19.33 -8.59
N ILE A 146 21.10 -18.77 -7.40
CA ILE A 146 20.09 -18.08 -6.59
C ILE A 146 20.33 -16.57 -6.66
N VAL A 147 19.25 -15.81 -6.74
CA VAL A 147 19.24 -14.34 -6.59
C VAL A 147 18.61 -14.02 -5.24
N HIS A 148 19.29 -13.23 -4.41
CA HIS A 148 18.85 -12.91 -3.05
C HIS A 148 17.58 -12.04 -3.05
N ARG A 149 17.53 -11.02 -3.90
CA ARG A 149 16.40 -10.09 -4.11
C ARG A 149 16.00 -9.21 -2.91
N ASP A 150 16.56 -9.45 -1.73
CA ASP A 150 16.31 -8.64 -0.53
C ASP A 150 17.58 -8.36 0.28
N LEU A 151 18.67 -8.07 -0.41
CA LEU A 151 19.97 -7.86 0.23
C LEU A 151 20.02 -6.44 0.82
N HIS A 152 20.04 -6.30 2.15
CA HIS A 152 20.11 -5.02 2.83
C HIS A 152 20.69 -5.17 4.23
N SER A 153 21.05 -4.08 4.92
CA SER A 153 21.80 -4.17 6.18
C SER A 153 21.05 -4.85 7.33
N LYS A 154 19.70 -4.85 7.35
CA LYS A 154 18.92 -5.66 8.31
C LYS A 154 18.99 -7.19 8.06
N ASN A 155 19.39 -7.63 6.86
CA ASN A 155 19.56 -9.04 6.47
C ASN A 155 21.04 -9.47 6.47
N ILE A 156 21.95 -8.56 6.88
CA ILE A 156 23.35 -8.90 7.14
C ILE A 156 23.53 -8.96 8.64
N LEU A 157 23.84 -10.15 9.17
CA LEU A 157 24.08 -10.35 10.59
C LEU A 157 25.57 -10.27 10.91
N VAL A 158 25.88 -9.82 12.12
CA VAL A 158 27.25 -9.72 12.62
C VAL A 158 27.46 -10.73 13.75
N ASN A 159 28.51 -11.53 13.64
CA ASN A 159 28.88 -12.49 14.66
C ASN A 159 30.39 -12.51 14.87
N GLU A 160 30.83 -11.95 16.00
CA GLU A 160 32.24 -11.85 16.40
C GLU A 160 33.06 -11.07 15.36
N GLY A 161 32.46 -10.01 14.81
CA GLY A 161 33.07 -9.13 13.80
C GLY A 161 33.05 -9.67 12.37
N ARG A 162 32.56 -10.89 12.13
CA ARG A 162 32.29 -11.43 10.77
C ARG A 162 30.87 -11.15 10.32
N LEU A 163 30.68 -10.90 9.03
CA LEU A 163 29.35 -10.68 8.45
C LEU A 163 28.83 -11.95 7.78
N LEU A 164 27.54 -12.18 8.00
CA LEU A 164 26.79 -13.34 7.55
C LEU A 164 25.55 -12.85 6.79
N ILE A 165 25.36 -13.28 5.55
CA ILE A 165 24.10 -13.08 4.85
C ILE A 165 23.04 -13.98 5.49
N ALA A 166 21.88 -13.41 5.79
CA ALA A 166 20.72 -14.11 6.32
C ALA A 166 19.47 -13.80 5.48
N ASP A 167 18.39 -14.52 5.77
CA ASP A 167 17.07 -14.41 5.14
C ASP A 167 17.03 -14.68 3.63
N LEU A 168 16.85 -15.96 3.28
CA LEU A 168 16.69 -16.41 1.90
C LEU A 168 15.22 -16.66 1.51
N GLY A 169 14.26 -16.10 2.28
CA GLY A 169 12.83 -16.30 2.07
C GLY A 169 12.34 -15.67 0.76
N LEU A 170 12.89 -14.52 0.40
CA LEU A 170 12.59 -13.83 -0.86
C LEU A 170 13.42 -14.32 -2.04
N SER A 171 14.53 -15.02 -1.78
CA SER A 171 15.45 -15.49 -2.81
C SER A 171 14.79 -16.44 -3.80
N GLN A 172 15.19 -16.38 -5.07
CA GLN A 172 14.60 -17.15 -6.16
C GLN A 172 15.69 -17.70 -7.08
N PRO A 173 15.48 -18.89 -7.70
CA PRO A 173 16.34 -19.35 -8.79
C PRO A 173 16.35 -18.35 -9.94
N LEU A 174 17.49 -18.19 -10.63
CA LEU A 174 17.64 -17.25 -11.74
C LEU A 174 16.61 -17.49 -12.87
N ASP A 175 16.25 -18.76 -13.10
CA ASP A 175 15.32 -19.18 -14.15
C ASP A 175 13.85 -19.04 -13.75
N SER A 176 13.54 -18.54 -12.55
CA SER A 176 12.16 -18.35 -12.13
C SER A 176 11.47 -17.24 -12.95
N ASN A 177 10.27 -17.55 -13.46
CA ASN A 177 9.41 -16.59 -14.16
C ASN A 177 8.54 -15.77 -13.19
N SER A 178 8.82 -15.82 -11.88
CA SER A 178 8.09 -15.05 -10.88
C SER A 178 8.64 -13.62 -10.83
N ASN A 179 7.92 -12.72 -11.49
CA ASN A 179 8.14 -11.27 -11.38
C ASN A 179 7.61 -10.72 -10.04
N SER A 180 6.77 -11.49 -9.33
CA SER A 180 6.25 -11.11 -8.04
C SER A 180 7.31 -11.31 -6.95
N VAL A 181 7.68 -10.24 -6.25
CA VAL A 181 8.20 -10.38 -4.90
C VAL A 181 7.75 -9.21 -4.03
N ASN A 182 7.14 -9.57 -2.91
CA ASN A 182 6.69 -8.72 -1.80
C ASN A 182 7.88 -8.22 -0.99
N GLY A 183 7.81 -6.97 -0.51
CA GLY A 183 8.76 -6.46 0.48
C GLY A 183 10.16 -6.16 -0.05
N GLY A 184 10.91 -5.46 0.80
CA GLY A 184 12.27 -4.98 0.55
C GLY A 184 12.41 -3.49 0.83
N MET A 185 13.62 -3.08 1.18
CA MET A 185 13.92 -1.69 1.53
C MET A 185 14.23 -0.91 0.25
N PHE A 186 13.45 0.13 -0.07
CA PHE A 186 13.55 0.85 -1.35
C PHE A 186 14.97 1.29 -1.68
N ALA A 187 15.71 1.75 -0.67
CA ALA A 187 17.11 2.16 -0.77
C ALA A 187 18.03 1.13 -1.43
N TYR A 188 17.77 -0.16 -1.23
CA TYR A 188 18.61 -1.28 -1.70
C TYR A 188 18.01 -1.94 -2.95
N THR A 189 16.83 -1.51 -3.40
CA THR A 189 16.10 -2.16 -4.47
C THR A 189 16.54 -1.64 -5.83
N ASP A 190 16.76 -2.55 -6.79
CA ASP A 190 17.17 -2.21 -8.15
C ASP A 190 16.26 -1.14 -8.78
N PRO A 191 16.81 -0.01 -9.27
CA PRO A 191 16.02 1.07 -9.88
C PRO A 191 15.22 0.61 -11.10
N GLY A 192 15.70 -0.41 -11.84
CA GLY A 192 14.95 -1.01 -12.94
C GLY A 192 13.61 -1.59 -12.47
N TYR A 193 13.64 -2.31 -11.34
CA TYR A 193 12.45 -2.89 -10.72
C TYR A 193 11.52 -1.84 -10.10
N LEU A 194 12.07 -0.79 -9.49
CA LEU A 194 11.26 0.32 -8.97
C LEU A 194 10.58 1.14 -10.09
N ARG A 195 11.17 1.18 -11.28
CA ARG A 195 10.59 1.84 -12.46
C ARG A 195 9.55 0.99 -13.17
N ASP A 196 9.78 -0.33 -13.25
CA ASP A 196 8.87 -1.30 -13.84
C ASP A 196 8.85 -2.58 -13.00
N THR A 197 7.72 -2.87 -12.35
CA THR A 197 7.57 -4.09 -11.52
C THR A 197 7.60 -5.38 -12.33
N LYS A 198 7.55 -5.31 -13.67
CA LYS A 198 7.76 -6.45 -14.57
C LYS A 198 9.24 -6.73 -14.86
N TYR A 199 10.14 -5.82 -14.49
CA TYR A 199 11.58 -6.02 -14.60
C TYR A 199 11.98 -7.28 -13.83
N LYS A 200 12.59 -8.23 -14.54
CA LYS A 200 13.07 -9.48 -13.93
C LYS A 200 14.35 -9.19 -13.16
N ARG A 201 14.26 -9.22 -11.84
CA ARG A 201 15.44 -9.11 -10.96
C ARG A 201 16.32 -10.35 -11.08
N ASP A 202 17.60 -10.11 -11.31
CA ASP A 202 18.65 -11.09 -11.54
C ASP A 202 19.87 -10.83 -10.64
N LYS A 203 21.01 -11.48 -10.91
CA LYS A 203 22.25 -11.29 -10.14
C LYS A 203 22.68 -9.81 -10.11
N CYS A 204 22.51 -9.06 -11.20
CA CYS A 204 22.84 -7.64 -11.27
C CYS A 204 21.97 -6.78 -10.35
N SER A 205 20.75 -7.23 -10.02
CA SER A 205 19.92 -6.59 -8.99
C SER A 205 20.52 -6.73 -7.59
N ASP A 206 21.09 -7.89 -7.24
CA ASP A 206 21.79 -8.04 -5.95
C ASP A 206 23.08 -7.22 -5.92
N ILE A 207 23.76 -7.06 -7.06
CA ILE A 207 24.95 -6.20 -7.16
C ILE A 207 24.61 -4.74 -6.83
N TYR A 208 23.45 -4.25 -7.29
CA TYR A 208 22.98 -2.91 -6.92
C TYR A 208 22.85 -2.79 -5.40
N SER A 209 22.18 -3.75 -4.76
CA SER A 209 22.01 -3.79 -3.31
C SER A 209 23.36 -3.86 -2.57
N LEU A 210 24.33 -4.61 -3.11
CA LEU A 210 25.69 -4.70 -2.58
C LEU A 210 26.42 -3.36 -2.65
N GLY A 211 26.24 -2.59 -3.73
CA GLY A 211 26.76 -1.22 -3.85
C GLY A 211 26.24 -0.32 -2.74
N VAL A 212 24.93 -0.35 -2.49
CA VAL A 212 24.30 0.43 -1.39
C VAL A 212 24.83 0.00 -0.02
N LEU A 213 25.02 -1.30 0.22
CA LEU A 213 25.64 -1.82 1.44
C LEU A 213 27.08 -1.33 1.63
N PHE A 214 27.87 -1.27 0.56
CA PHE A 214 29.25 -0.78 0.62
C PHE A 214 29.29 0.72 0.92
N TRP A 215 28.39 1.50 0.31
CA TRP A 215 28.24 2.90 0.69
C TRP A 215 27.89 3.04 2.19
N GLU A 216 26.96 2.23 2.71
CA GLU A 216 26.62 2.23 4.13
C GLU A 216 27.80 1.86 5.03
N LEU A 217 28.63 0.88 4.66
CA LEU A 217 29.87 0.56 5.38
C LEU A 217 30.85 1.74 5.39
N SER A 218 30.86 2.55 4.32
CA SER A 218 31.69 3.76 4.24
C SER A 218 31.18 4.88 5.14
N SER A 219 29.85 5.06 5.20
CA SER A 219 29.20 6.21 5.83
C SER A 219 28.84 5.97 7.30
N GLY A 220 28.57 4.71 7.68
CA GLY A 220 28.03 4.34 8.98
C GLY A 220 26.58 4.78 9.18
N LYS A 221 25.91 5.22 8.12
CA LYS A 221 24.57 5.82 8.15
C LYS A 221 23.61 5.03 7.26
N PRO A 222 22.30 5.05 7.58
CA PRO A 222 21.30 4.59 6.65
C PRO A 222 21.35 5.32 5.30
N PRO A 223 21.19 4.62 4.17
CA PRO A 223 21.04 5.27 2.87
C PRO A 223 19.75 6.07 2.85
N PHE A 224 19.83 7.27 2.28
CA PHE A 224 18.78 8.27 2.21
C PHE A 224 18.19 8.59 3.58
N LYS A 225 19.04 8.68 4.63
CA LYS A 225 18.64 8.87 6.03
C LYS A 225 17.61 9.99 6.26
N ASP A 226 17.72 11.07 5.49
CA ASP A 226 16.88 12.27 5.63
C ASP A 226 15.54 12.17 4.86
N PHE A 227 15.26 11.03 4.24
CA PHE A 227 14.06 10.74 3.47
C PHE A 227 13.34 9.50 4.01
N HIS A 228 12.05 9.36 3.70
CA HIS A 228 11.24 8.24 4.19
C HIS A 228 10.36 7.65 3.10
N GLY A 229 10.14 6.33 3.15
CA GLY A 229 9.18 5.62 2.31
C GLY A 229 9.25 5.98 0.82
N LEU A 230 8.18 6.60 0.31
CA LEU A 230 8.02 6.94 -1.10
C LEU A 230 9.03 7.97 -1.62
N ASP A 231 9.56 8.84 -0.76
CA ASP A 231 10.57 9.82 -1.18
C ASP A 231 11.86 9.12 -1.62
N ILE A 232 12.26 8.07 -0.90
CA ILE A 232 13.42 7.23 -1.26
C ILE A 232 13.18 6.54 -2.60
N LEU A 233 11.97 5.99 -2.79
CA LEU A 233 11.59 5.33 -4.03
C LEU A 233 11.70 6.30 -5.23
N GLU A 234 11.14 7.50 -5.13
CA GLU A 234 11.17 8.48 -6.22
C GLU A 234 12.59 8.94 -6.53
N LYS A 235 13.42 9.19 -5.51
CA LYS A 235 14.84 9.50 -5.69
C LYS A 235 15.57 8.45 -6.51
N ILE A 236 15.41 7.18 -6.14
CA ILE A 236 16.12 6.08 -6.82
C ILE A 236 15.63 5.91 -8.24
N ARG A 237 14.32 6.05 -8.49
CA ARG A 237 13.74 6.00 -9.85
C ARG A 237 14.29 7.09 -10.76
N LEU A 238 14.52 8.29 -10.21
CA LEU A 238 15.08 9.45 -10.92
C LEU A 238 16.61 9.37 -11.10
N GLY A 239 17.26 8.33 -10.54
CA GLY A 239 18.69 8.12 -10.67
C GLY A 239 19.53 8.78 -9.56
N ASP A 240 18.89 9.35 -8.53
CA ASP A 240 19.63 9.88 -7.38
C ASP A 240 20.42 8.76 -6.70
N ARG A 241 21.63 9.09 -6.25
CA ARG A 241 22.51 8.23 -5.46
C ARG A 241 23.07 8.99 -4.29
N GLU A 242 23.51 8.25 -3.30
CA GLU A 242 24.22 8.83 -2.17
C GLU A 242 25.57 9.41 -2.59
N THR A 243 26.00 10.45 -1.88
CA THR A 243 27.27 11.12 -2.18
C THR A 243 28.45 10.42 -1.51
N PRO A 244 29.64 10.41 -2.13
CA PRO A 244 30.83 9.84 -1.50
C PRO A 244 31.20 10.51 -0.18
N ILE A 245 31.63 9.70 0.79
CA ILE A 245 31.99 10.16 2.13
C ILE A 245 33.48 10.53 2.20
N ASN A 246 33.79 11.68 2.80
CA ASN A 246 35.16 12.13 3.05
C ASN A 246 35.96 11.07 3.82
N GLY A 247 37.22 10.86 3.42
CA GLY A 247 38.10 9.84 3.98
C GLY A 247 37.87 8.43 3.42
N THR A 248 36.98 8.25 2.43
CA THR A 248 36.79 6.95 1.75
C THR A 248 37.85 6.70 0.68
N PRO A 249 38.51 5.53 0.65
CA PRO A 249 39.45 5.17 -0.42
C PRO A 249 38.79 5.26 -1.80
N LEU A 250 39.45 5.93 -2.75
CA LEU A 250 38.92 6.17 -4.09
C LEU A 250 38.60 4.86 -4.82
N ASP A 251 39.39 3.82 -4.62
CA ASP A 251 39.13 2.52 -5.23
C ASP A 251 37.88 1.86 -4.64
N TYR A 252 37.59 2.06 -3.35
CA TYR A 252 36.35 1.59 -2.72
C TYR A 252 35.12 2.34 -3.25
N ILE A 253 35.25 3.65 -3.50
CA ILE A 253 34.18 4.46 -4.12
C ILE A 253 33.82 3.91 -5.50
N LYS A 254 34.82 3.67 -6.35
CA LYS A 254 34.60 3.11 -7.70
C LYS A 254 33.85 1.78 -7.66
N ILE A 255 34.06 0.96 -6.63
CA ILE A 255 33.34 -0.32 -6.49
C ILE A 255 31.85 -0.06 -6.29
N TYR A 256 31.45 0.70 -5.26
CA TYR A 256 30.03 0.90 -5.02
C TYR A 256 29.37 1.76 -6.11
N GLU A 257 30.11 2.70 -6.71
CA GLU A 257 29.61 3.52 -7.82
C GLU A 257 29.34 2.73 -9.09
N SER A 258 30.20 1.76 -9.42
CA SER A 258 29.94 0.86 -10.54
C SER A 258 28.85 -0.17 -10.21
N ALA A 259 28.79 -0.65 -8.96
CA ALA A 259 27.80 -1.63 -8.52
C ALA A 259 26.36 -1.08 -8.53
N TRP A 260 26.14 0.18 -8.15
CA TRP A 260 24.81 0.80 -8.15
C TRP A 260 24.47 1.57 -9.44
N SER A 261 25.19 1.31 -10.53
CA SER A 261 24.93 1.94 -11.83
C SER A 261 23.48 1.75 -12.27
N ASP A 262 22.95 2.79 -12.91
CA ASP A 262 21.57 2.82 -13.41
C ASP A 262 21.34 1.80 -14.54
N ASP A 263 22.39 1.53 -15.34
CA ASP A 263 22.43 0.47 -16.35
C ASP A 263 22.93 -0.85 -15.72
N PRO A 264 22.08 -1.90 -15.61
CA PRO A 264 22.48 -3.18 -15.04
C PRO A 264 23.68 -3.84 -15.71
N ASN A 265 23.89 -3.60 -17.01
CA ASN A 265 25.01 -4.19 -17.76
C ASN A 265 26.37 -3.56 -17.43
N GLN A 266 26.37 -2.39 -16.79
CA GLN A 266 27.60 -1.73 -16.34
C GLN A 266 28.03 -2.20 -14.95
N ARG A 267 27.15 -2.91 -14.23
CA ARG A 267 27.42 -3.40 -12.89
C ARG A 267 28.41 -4.59 -13.00
N PRO A 268 29.52 -4.59 -12.24
CA PRO A 268 30.44 -5.72 -12.23
C PRO A 268 29.78 -6.95 -11.61
N ASP A 269 30.21 -8.15 -11.99
CA ASP A 269 29.88 -9.35 -11.22
C ASP A 269 30.61 -9.34 -9.86
N VAL A 270 30.15 -10.22 -8.97
CA VAL A 270 30.67 -10.31 -7.61
C VAL A 270 32.13 -10.81 -7.54
N GLU A 271 32.57 -11.63 -8.51
CA GLU A 271 33.96 -12.09 -8.60
C GLU A 271 34.91 -10.91 -8.91
N ARG A 272 34.53 -10.05 -9.85
CA ARG A 272 35.25 -8.81 -10.15
C ARG A 272 35.29 -7.88 -8.95
N ILE A 273 34.18 -7.74 -8.20
CA ILE A 273 34.16 -6.96 -6.97
C ILE A 273 35.16 -7.52 -5.94
N LEU A 274 35.19 -8.84 -5.73
CA LEU A 274 36.12 -9.49 -4.80
C LEU A 274 37.59 -9.22 -5.18
N ASN A 275 37.94 -9.35 -6.47
CA ASN A 275 39.28 -9.06 -6.95
C ASN A 275 39.69 -7.59 -6.69
N ILE A 276 38.77 -6.64 -6.93
CA ILE A 276 39.05 -5.22 -6.63
C ILE A 276 39.24 -5.02 -5.11
N LEU A 277 38.39 -5.64 -4.26
CA LEU A 277 38.50 -5.57 -2.80
C LEU A 277 39.83 -6.13 -2.26
N GLU A 278 40.42 -7.13 -2.93
CA GLU A 278 41.74 -7.67 -2.57
C GLU A 278 42.89 -6.68 -2.82
N ASN A 279 42.73 -5.79 -3.79
CA ASN A 279 43.79 -4.93 -4.31
C ASN A 279 43.58 -3.43 -3.98
N ILE A 280 42.71 -3.09 -3.04
CA ILE A 280 42.42 -1.69 -2.68
C ILE A 280 43.66 -0.99 -2.14
N LYS A 281 43.93 0.21 -2.67
CA LYS A 281 44.94 1.13 -2.12
C LYS A 281 44.29 2.07 -1.11
N LEU A 282 44.73 1.99 0.14
CA LEU A 282 44.20 2.81 1.24
C LEU A 282 44.72 4.25 1.28
N GLU A 283 45.83 4.52 0.60
CA GLU A 283 46.53 5.82 0.64
C GLU A 283 45.78 6.94 -0.08
N ASN A 284 44.97 6.59 -1.09
CA ASN A 284 44.26 7.55 -1.93
C ASN A 284 42.81 7.68 -1.49
N VAL A 285 42.52 8.68 -0.67
CA VAL A 285 41.18 8.92 -0.11
C VAL A 285 40.50 10.15 -0.72
N HIS A 286 39.18 10.11 -0.74
CA HIS A 286 38.34 11.21 -1.20
C HIS A 286 38.25 12.33 -0.16
N TYR A 287 38.45 13.57 -0.60
CA TYR A 287 38.13 14.77 0.16
C TYR A 287 37.42 15.76 -0.75
N ASN A 288 36.21 16.16 -0.37
CA ASN A 288 35.47 17.20 -1.08
C ASN A 288 35.68 18.54 -0.36
N HIS A 289 36.46 19.44 -0.96
CA HIS A 289 36.81 20.76 -0.39
C HIS A 289 35.61 21.73 -0.23
N ASN A 290 34.43 21.38 -0.74
CA ASN A 290 33.23 22.23 -0.68
C ASN A 290 32.28 21.93 0.49
N ASN A 291 32.53 20.88 1.29
CA ASN A 291 31.61 20.44 2.37
C ASN A 291 32.08 20.81 3.81
N ASP A 292 33.21 21.51 3.96
CA ASP A 292 33.81 21.81 5.27
C ASP A 292 33.03 22.79 6.15
N GLN A 293 31.91 23.35 5.69
CA GLN A 293 31.05 24.20 6.53
C GLN A 293 29.91 23.45 7.27
N LEU A 294 29.75 22.13 7.09
CA LEU A 294 28.61 21.40 7.68
C LEU A 294 28.96 20.17 8.54
N GLN A 295 30.21 19.97 8.96
CA GLN A 295 30.55 18.88 9.90
C GLN A 295 31.21 19.37 11.19
N LYS A 296 30.40 19.98 12.05
CA LYS A 296 30.53 19.84 13.51
C LYS A 296 29.17 19.45 14.08
N TYR A 297 28.82 18.17 13.99
CA TYR A 297 27.66 17.63 14.70
C TYR A 297 28.15 16.66 15.77
N GLN A 298 27.97 17.03 17.04
CA GLN A 298 28.13 16.11 18.16
C GLN A 298 26.83 15.30 18.30
N PRO A 299 26.89 13.96 18.44
CA PRO A 299 25.69 13.17 18.67
C PRO A 299 25.17 13.46 20.08
N ARG A 300 23.92 13.95 20.19
CA ARG A 300 23.15 13.86 21.43
C ARG A 300 22.59 12.45 21.53
N PRO A 301 22.81 11.73 22.64
CA PRO A 301 22.01 10.56 22.94
C PRO A 301 20.65 11.08 23.42
N ASP A 302 19.58 10.85 22.67
CA ASP A 302 18.25 10.63 23.26
C ASP A 302 17.26 10.04 22.23
N MET A 303 16.54 9.06 22.75
CA MET A 303 15.31 8.38 22.33
C MET A 303 14.65 8.89 21.04
N TYR A 304 14.72 8.08 19.99
CA TYR A 304 13.69 8.05 18.95
C TYR A 304 13.24 6.62 18.70
N ASP A 305 11.92 6.55 18.63
CA ASP A 305 10.97 5.45 18.59
C ASP A 305 11.23 4.45 17.45
N ASP A 306 10.90 3.18 17.69
CA ASP A 306 10.92 2.06 16.73
C ASP A 306 9.78 2.18 15.71
N GLY A 307 9.57 3.37 15.15
CA GLY A 307 8.64 3.59 14.04
C GLY A 307 9.23 2.99 12.77
N ASP A 308 8.84 1.77 12.44
CA ASP A 308 9.01 1.14 11.13
C ASP A 308 8.48 2.06 10.02
N GLY A 309 9.35 2.95 9.53
CA GLY A 309 9.10 3.85 8.40
C GLY A 309 9.33 3.22 7.03
N ASP A 310 9.41 1.88 6.96
CA ASP A 310 9.51 1.14 5.69
C ASP A 310 8.16 0.48 5.40
N MET A 311 7.34 1.16 4.60
CA MET A 311 6.07 0.61 4.14
C MET A 311 6.30 -0.52 3.13
N SER A 312 5.96 -1.73 3.53
CA SER A 312 5.92 -2.90 2.65
C SER A 312 4.52 -3.08 2.05
N LEU A 313 4.46 -3.23 0.73
CA LEU A 313 3.21 -3.56 0.02
C LEU A 313 2.95 -5.06 0.08
N SER A 314 1.71 -5.44 0.45
CA SER A 314 1.20 -6.81 0.37
C SER A 314 0.30 -6.99 -0.85
N SER A 315 0.23 -8.23 -1.32
CA SER A 315 -0.16 -8.66 -2.68
C SER A 315 -1.65 -8.59 -3.05
N THR A 316 -1.94 -8.39 -4.35
CA THR A 316 -2.91 -9.24 -5.09
C THR A 316 -2.59 -9.35 -6.59
N SER A 317 -2.76 -10.56 -7.11
CA SER A 317 -2.41 -11.01 -8.47
C SER A 317 -3.37 -10.48 -9.54
N ILE A 318 -2.85 -9.99 -10.69
CA ILE A 318 -3.59 -9.98 -11.96
C ILE A 318 -2.63 -10.29 -13.11
N ASN A 319 -3.02 -11.22 -13.96
CA ASN A 319 -2.35 -11.57 -15.19
C ASN A 319 -3.14 -11.06 -16.41
N THR A 320 -2.41 -10.86 -17.51
CA THR A 320 -2.81 -10.69 -18.92
C THR A 320 -3.14 -9.31 -19.53
N GLN A 321 -2.23 -8.94 -20.44
CA GLN A 321 -2.37 -8.39 -21.80
C GLN A 321 -2.53 -6.88 -22.09
N SER A 322 -1.37 -6.30 -22.43
CA SER A 322 -1.00 -5.49 -23.62
C SER A 322 -1.91 -4.38 -24.20
N LYS A 323 -1.22 -3.26 -24.50
CA LYS A 323 -1.57 -2.03 -25.25
C LYS A 323 -2.09 -0.82 -24.47
N GLU A 324 -2.67 -0.97 -23.28
CA GLU A 324 -3.05 0.17 -22.42
C GLU A 324 -1.88 0.83 -21.65
N CYS A 325 -0.70 0.21 -21.58
CA CYS A 325 0.41 0.67 -20.74
C CYS A 325 0.98 2.05 -21.11
N ALA A 326 0.90 2.50 -22.36
CA ALA A 326 1.48 3.78 -22.76
C ALA A 326 0.61 4.97 -22.29
N GLU A 327 -0.71 4.88 -22.42
CA GLU A 327 -1.65 5.91 -21.95
C GLU A 327 -1.75 5.93 -20.42
N THR A 328 -1.58 4.78 -19.76
CA THR A 328 -1.53 4.67 -18.30
C THR A 328 -0.25 5.27 -17.72
N LEU A 329 0.90 5.13 -18.39
CA LEU A 329 2.17 5.74 -17.96
C LEU A 329 2.18 7.27 -18.09
N ASP A 330 1.49 7.83 -19.08
CA ASP A 330 1.33 9.29 -19.20
C ASP A 330 0.33 9.86 -18.18
N LYS A 331 -0.73 9.10 -17.83
CA LYS A 331 -1.61 9.43 -16.69
C LYS A 331 -0.89 9.34 -15.34
N ILE A 332 -0.03 8.35 -15.15
CA ILE A 332 0.84 8.23 -13.97
C ILE A 332 1.81 9.42 -13.92
N ARG A 333 2.44 9.81 -15.03
CA ARG A 333 3.32 11.00 -15.06
C ARG A 333 2.61 12.30 -14.70
N GLU A 334 1.36 12.51 -15.15
CA GLU A 334 0.54 13.64 -14.71
C GLU A 334 0.16 13.56 -13.22
N GLN A 335 -0.14 12.38 -12.70
CA GLN A 335 -0.45 12.14 -11.29
C GLN A 335 0.76 12.27 -10.34
N PHE A 336 1.99 12.10 -10.83
CA PHE A 336 3.21 12.20 -10.01
C PHE A 336 3.80 13.62 -9.97
N LYS A 337 3.48 14.49 -10.94
CA LYS A 337 3.79 15.93 -10.88
C LYS A 337 3.15 16.63 -9.66
N PHE A 338 2.14 15.97 -9.10
CA PHE A 338 1.35 16.38 -7.94
C PHE A 338 2.02 16.14 -6.57
N ILE A 339 3.05 15.28 -6.47
CA ILE A 339 3.71 14.98 -5.18
C ILE A 339 4.50 16.18 -4.64
N SER A 340 5.03 17.06 -5.51
CA SER A 340 5.72 18.28 -5.05
C SER A 340 4.78 19.27 -4.34
N ASP A 341 3.52 19.33 -4.75
CA ASP A 341 2.51 20.25 -4.21
C ASP A 341 1.96 19.77 -2.85
N PHE A 342 2.26 18.53 -2.48
CA PHE A 342 1.71 17.82 -1.33
C PHE A 342 2.44 18.12 -0.01
N THR A 343 3.68 18.62 -0.07
CA THR A 343 4.49 18.97 1.12
C THR A 343 3.92 20.13 1.95
N HIS A 344 2.92 20.87 1.43
CA HIS A 344 2.34 22.05 2.11
C HIS A 344 1.19 21.76 3.09
N TYR A 345 0.65 20.53 3.16
CA TYR A 345 -0.51 20.18 4.02
C TYR A 345 -0.17 19.30 5.23
N ALA A 346 1.12 19.14 5.54
CA ALA A 346 1.62 18.17 6.51
C ALA A 346 1.39 18.56 7.98
N HIS A 347 0.15 18.51 8.50
CA HIS A 347 -0.15 18.48 9.95
C HIS A 347 -1.12 17.34 10.36
N SER A 348 -1.28 16.29 9.54
CA SER A 348 -1.97 15.06 9.96
C SER A 348 -1.25 13.84 9.38
N PRO A 349 -0.96 12.78 10.17
CA PRO A 349 -0.27 11.60 9.68
C PRO A 349 -1.15 10.86 8.68
N ILE A 350 -0.63 10.69 7.47
CA ILE A 350 -1.24 9.88 6.43
C ILE A 350 -1.16 8.43 6.91
N CYS A 351 -2.30 7.86 7.29
CA CYS A 351 -2.37 6.45 7.70
C CYS A 351 -2.43 5.52 6.47
N GLU A 352 -2.04 4.25 6.67
CA GLU A 352 -1.99 3.20 5.63
C GLU A 352 -3.28 3.08 4.79
N ALA A 353 -4.45 3.38 5.38
CA ALA A 353 -5.72 3.42 4.66
C ALA A 353 -5.73 4.38 3.46
N HIS A 354 -5.03 5.52 3.52
CA HIS A 354 -4.97 6.48 2.41
C HIS A 354 -4.18 5.92 1.22
N LEU A 355 -3.22 5.02 1.45
CA LEU A 355 -2.45 4.38 0.38
C LEU A 355 -3.31 3.37 -0.37
N HIS A 356 -4.12 2.57 0.34
CA HIS A 356 -5.06 1.68 -0.32
C HIS A 356 -6.03 2.44 -1.22
N VAL A 357 -6.42 3.66 -0.84
CA VAL A 357 -7.26 4.55 -1.67
C VAL A 357 -6.52 5.04 -2.93
N VAL A 358 -5.27 5.52 -2.81
CA VAL A 358 -4.47 5.95 -3.99
C VAL A 358 -4.17 4.79 -4.93
N LEU A 359 -3.89 3.61 -4.38
CA LEU A 359 -3.47 2.43 -5.12
C LEU A 359 -4.66 1.64 -5.72
N GLY A 360 -5.90 2.06 -5.47
CA GLY A 360 -7.09 1.33 -5.90
C GLY A 360 -7.27 -0.04 -5.24
N ASP A 361 -6.61 -0.28 -4.11
CA ASP A 361 -6.65 -1.54 -3.36
C ASP A 361 -7.83 -1.55 -2.38
N PHE A 362 -9.04 -1.70 -2.90
CA PHE A 362 -10.25 -1.70 -2.07
C PHE A 362 -10.36 -2.94 -1.18
N LYS A 363 -9.71 -4.05 -1.53
CA LYS A 363 -9.68 -5.25 -0.69
C LYS A 363 -8.78 -5.05 0.53
N GLY A 364 -7.60 -4.46 0.34
CA GLY A 364 -6.72 -4.04 1.43
C GLY A 364 -7.35 -2.96 2.29
N LEU A 365 -8.02 -1.98 1.67
CA LEU A 365 -8.81 -0.98 2.41
C LEU A 365 -9.87 -1.66 3.31
N GLN A 366 -10.64 -2.61 2.78
CA GLN A 366 -11.65 -3.34 3.55
C GLN A 366 -11.03 -4.17 4.69
N TRP A 367 -9.89 -4.81 4.46
CA TRP A 367 -9.14 -5.52 5.51
C TRP A 367 -8.69 -4.56 6.62
N HIS A 368 -8.12 -3.43 6.24
CA HIS A 368 -7.61 -2.40 7.16
C HIS A 368 -8.74 -1.79 8.00
N LEU A 369 -9.91 -1.55 7.39
CA LEU A 369 -11.12 -1.08 8.08
C LEU A 369 -11.75 -2.17 8.98
N LYS A 370 -11.55 -3.45 8.68
CA LYS A 370 -12.05 -4.57 9.49
C LYS A 370 -11.20 -4.78 10.74
N ASP A 371 -9.88 -4.75 10.63
CA ASP A 371 -8.97 -4.96 11.77
C ASP A 371 -9.12 -3.85 12.84
N SER A 372 -9.32 -2.62 12.37
CA SER A 372 -9.59 -1.44 13.22
C SER A 372 -10.98 -1.45 13.90
N SER A 373 -11.90 -2.34 13.49
CA SER A 373 -13.20 -2.51 14.17
C SER A 373 -13.18 -3.52 15.32
N ASN A 374 -12.12 -4.33 15.45
CA ASN A 374 -11.99 -5.42 16.42
C ASN A 374 -11.18 -5.08 17.69
N LYS A 375 -10.70 -3.84 17.83
CA LYS A 375 -9.95 -3.39 19.02
C LYS A 375 -10.74 -2.34 19.79
N ASN A 376 -10.96 -2.61 21.09
CA ASN A 376 -11.46 -1.67 22.10
C ASN A 376 -10.33 -0.80 22.70
N ASP A 377 -9.22 -0.64 21.97
CA ASP A 377 -8.08 0.16 22.43
C ASP A 377 -8.18 1.58 21.84
N ASP A 378 -7.69 2.58 22.58
CA ASP A 378 -7.63 4.02 22.29
C ASP A 378 -6.94 4.45 20.97
N TYR A 379 -6.71 3.50 20.06
CA TYR A 379 -6.17 3.67 18.70
C TYR A 379 -7.17 3.27 17.61
N GLY A 380 -8.48 3.38 17.87
CA GLY A 380 -9.47 3.44 16.79
C GLY A 380 -9.13 4.62 15.85
N PRO A 381 -9.44 4.54 14.54
CA PRO A 381 -9.17 5.63 13.60
C PRO A 381 -9.67 6.94 14.21
N PRO A 382 -8.78 7.93 14.48
CA PRO A 382 -9.15 9.11 15.25
C PRO A 382 -10.33 9.77 14.56
N PHE A 383 -11.31 10.22 15.34
CA PHE A 383 -12.48 10.96 14.87
C PHE A 383 -12.03 12.07 13.89
N GLY A 384 -12.10 11.78 12.58
CA GLY A 384 -11.50 12.62 11.53
C GLY A 384 -11.03 11.85 10.30
N THR A 385 -10.41 10.68 10.48
CA THR A 385 -9.84 9.87 9.37
C THR A 385 -10.87 9.36 8.35
N LYS A 386 -12.11 9.10 8.78
CA LYS A 386 -13.20 8.67 7.87
C LYS A 386 -13.53 9.73 6.82
N ARG A 387 -13.70 10.98 7.28
CA ARG A 387 -13.96 12.13 6.42
C ARG A 387 -12.74 12.45 5.56
N ASN A 388 -11.54 12.33 6.13
CA ASN A 388 -10.30 12.53 5.39
C ASN A 388 -10.14 11.52 4.26
N LEU A 389 -10.42 10.22 4.47
CA LEU A 389 -10.34 9.20 3.41
C LEU A 389 -11.33 9.47 2.28
N TYR A 390 -12.54 9.93 2.61
CA TYR A 390 -13.53 10.35 1.62
C TYR A 390 -13.12 11.61 0.86
N GLU A 391 -12.78 12.69 1.57
CA GLU A 391 -12.32 13.94 0.96
C GLU A 391 -11.07 13.70 0.10
N PHE A 392 -10.20 12.80 0.54
CA PHE A 392 -9.02 12.35 -0.19
C PHE A 392 -9.40 11.56 -1.45
N ALA A 393 -10.31 10.59 -1.36
CA ALA A 393 -10.80 9.85 -2.53
C ALA A 393 -11.46 10.80 -3.56
N ILE A 394 -12.31 11.72 -3.10
CA ILE A 394 -12.98 12.70 -3.96
C ILE A 394 -11.96 13.58 -4.69
N LYS A 395 -10.89 13.97 -4.00
CA LYS A 395 -9.84 14.83 -4.56
C LYS A 395 -8.95 14.08 -5.56
N TYR A 396 -8.65 12.80 -5.33
CA TYR A 396 -7.57 12.10 -6.05
C TYR A 396 -7.99 10.88 -6.88
N CYS A 397 -9.15 10.30 -6.63
CA CYS A 397 -9.59 9.08 -7.31
C CYS A 397 -10.54 9.37 -8.47
N ASN A 398 -10.71 8.39 -9.35
CA ASN A 398 -11.75 8.42 -10.37
C ASN A 398 -13.12 8.05 -9.76
N LYS A 399 -14.20 8.20 -10.54
CA LYS A 399 -15.58 7.91 -10.11
C LYS A 399 -15.73 6.51 -9.49
N GLU A 400 -15.23 5.47 -10.16
CA GLU A 400 -15.40 4.08 -9.75
C GLU A 400 -14.73 3.83 -8.40
N ASP A 401 -13.52 4.35 -8.27
CA ASP A 401 -12.71 4.25 -7.05
C ASP A 401 -13.35 4.99 -5.87
N ILE A 402 -13.87 6.20 -6.10
CA ILE A 402 -14.61 6.95 -5.08
C ILE A 402 -15.81 6.15 -4.57
N MET A 403 -16.55 5.50 -5.48
CA MET A 403 -17.69 4.65 -5.11
C MET A 403 -17.25 3.39 -4.34
N ASN A 404 -16.12 2.80 -4.70
CA ASN A 404 -15.56 1.64 -3.99
C ASN A 404 -15.08 2.00 -2.57
N VAL A 405 -14.41 3.14 -2.40
CA VAL A 405 -14.10 3.70 -1.07
C VAL A 405 -15.38 3.90 -0.29
N PHE A 406 -16.43 4.41 -0.94
CA PHE A 406 -17.70 4.65 -0.29
C PHE A 406 -18.38 3.38 0.22
N GLN A 407 -18.42 2.35 -0.61
CA GLN A 407 -18.96 1.04 -0.25
C GLN A 407 -18.16 0.40 0.89
N ALA A 408 -16.82 0.48 0.83
CA ALA A 408 -15.94 -0.07 1.85
C ALA A 408 -16.19 0.58 3.21
N LEU A 409 -16.20 1.92 3.27
CA LEU A 409 -16.42 2.64 4.51
C LEU A 409 -17.83 2.42 5.09
N ASN A 410 -18.87 2.39 4.24
CA ASN A 410 -20.24 2.13 4.70
C ASN A 410 -20.42 0.71 5.26
N ARG A 411 -19.74 -0.30 4.69
CA ARG A 411 -19.84 -1.70 5.13
C ARG A 411 -19.29 -1.93 6.55
N PHE A 412 -18.18 -1.28 6.90
CA PHE A 412 -17.51 -1.48 8.18
C PHE A 412 -17.87 -0.42 9.22
N TYR A 413 -18.34 0.74 8.77
CA TYR A 413 -18.77 1.84 9.63
C TYR A 413 -20.08 2.44 9.12
N PRO A 414 -21.23 1.79 9.39
CA PRO A 414 -22.52 2.31 8.96
C PRO A 414 -22.69 3.74 9.48
N TYR A 415 -22.94 4.66 8.56
CA TYR A 415 -23.13 6.07 8.80
C TYR A 415 -24.28 6.37 9.77
N SER A 416 -24.16 7.47 10.51
CA SER A 416 -25.34 8.21 10.90
C SER A 416 -25.90 8.93 9.67
N GLN A 417 -27.21 8.92 9.52
CA GLN A 417 -27.94 9.48 8.39
C GLN A 417 -27.47 10.90 7.95
N THR A 418 -27.10 11.74 8.92
CA THR A 418 -26.59 13.11 8.68
C THR A 418 -25.22 13.16 7.99
N LYS A 419 -24.35 12.18 8.26
CA LYS A 419 -22.95 12.18 7.80
C LYS A 419 -22.82 11.59 6.39
N LEU A 420 -23.67 10.62 6.05
CA LEU A 420 -23.87 10.12 4.70
C LEU A 420 -24.26 11.26 3.75
N ASN A 421 -25.20 12.10 4.18
CA ASN A 421 -25.66 13.24 3.39
C ASN A 421 -24.52 14.22 3.10
N LEU A 422 -23.68 14.57 4.08
CA LEU A 422 -22.56 15.51 3.89
C LEU A 422 -21.48 14.97 2.93
N ASP A 423 -21.15 13.67 3.01
CA ASP A 423 -20.13 13.08 2.16
C ASP A 423 -20.61 12.96 0.70
N ILE A 424 -21.91 12.69 0.50
CA ILE A 424 -22.47 12.72 -0.85
C ILE A 424 -22.59 14.15 -1.40
N GLN A 425 -22.86 15.16 -0.55
CA GLN A 425 -22.81 16.56 -0.96
C GLN A 425 -21.43 16.95 -1.51
N LEU A 426 -20.35 16.44 -0.92
CA LEU A 426 -18.97 16.63 -1.40
C LEU A 426 -18.69 15.94 -2.75
N LEU A 427 -19.42 14.87 -3.08
CA LEU A 427 -19.33 14.21 -4.40
C LEU A 427 -19.83 15.16 -5.51
N PHE A 428 -20.97 15.81 -5.29
CA PHE A 428 -21.60 16.66 -6.30
C PHE A 428 -20.91 18.01 -6.49
N SER A 429 -20.25 18.55 -5.47
CA SER A 429 -19.59 19.87 -5.55
C SER A 429 -18.30 19.90 -6.39
N ASN A 430 -17.70 18.75 -6.68
CA ASN A 430 -16.37 18.68 -7.31
C ASN A 430 -16.36 18.50 -8.84
N ASN A 431 -17.49 18.68 -9.54
CA ASN A 431 -17.62 18.67 -11.01
C ASN A 431 -17.07 17.44 -11.78
N LYS A 432 -16.57 16.40 -11.09
CA LYS A 432 -16.01 15.17 -11.68
C LYS A 432 -17.06 14.10 -12.04
N ILE A 433 -18.35 14.39 -11.84
CA ILE A 433 -19.44 13.40 -11.82
C ILE A 433 -20.52 13.80 -12.84
N ARG A 434 -20.99 12.84 -13.67
CA ARG A 434 -22.08 13.01 -14.65
C ARG A 434 -23.43 12.82 -13.94
N ILE A 435 -24.03 13.95 -13.61
CA ILE A 435 -25.11 14.07 -12.63
C ILE A 435 -26.34 13.16 -12.86
N PRO A 436 -26.77 12.75 -14.07
CA PRO A 436 -27.87 11.79 -14.15
C PRO A 436 -27.47 10.34 -13.83
N GLN A 437 -26.38 9.82 -14.39
CA GLN A 437 -26.03 8.40 -14.25
C GLN A 437 -25.46 8.08 -12.86
N ASP A 438 -24.63 8.98 -12.36
CA ASP A 438 -23.99 8.87 -11.05
C ASP A 438 -24.96 8.94 -9.88
N LEU A 439 -25.97 9.79 -10.00
CA LEU A 439 -27.01 9.91 -8.98
C LEU A 439 -27.82 8.62 -8.86
N ARG A 440 -28.06 7.91 -9.98
CA ARG A 440 -28.74 6.60 -9.96
C ARG A 440 -27.92 5.56 -9.21
N ASP A 441 -26.62 5.49 -9.48
CA ASP A 441 -25.70 4.53 -8.84
C ASP A 441 -25.63 4.79 -7.32
N ILE A 442 -25.58 6.07 -6.93
CA ILE A 442 -25.56 6.48 -5.52
C ILE A 442 -26.89 6.18 -4.82
N MET A 443 -28.03 6.47 -5.46
CA MET A 443 -29.35 6.19 -4.87
C MET A 443 -29.59 4.72 -4.62
N LYS A 444 -29.22 3.88 -5.60
CA LYS A 444 -29.29 2.43 -5.45
C LYS A 444 -28.51 1.98 -4.21
N LEU A 445 -27.31 2.53 -4.02
CA LEU A 445 -26.47 2.21 -2.87
C LEU A 445 -27.08 2.66 -1.54
N ILE A 446 -27.71 3.84 -1.48
CA ILE A 446 -28.41 4.36 -0.28
C ILE A 446 -29.57 3.41 0.09
N ILE A 447 -30.37 3.00 -0.91
CA ILE A 447 -31.51 2.09 -0.73
C ILE A 447 -31.03 0.70 -0.29
N ASP A 448 -30.05 0.13 -0.98
CA ASP A 448 -29.47 -1.19 -0.67
C ASP A 448 -28.86 -1.23 0.74
N SER A 449 -28.50 -0.06 1.28
CA SER A 449 -27.96 0.13 2.62
C SER A 449 -29.01 0.47 3.69
N ASN A 450 -30.32 0.38 3.37
CA ASN A 450 -31.44 0.68 4.27
C ASN A 450 -31.46 2.11 4.84
N TYR A 451 -30.89 3.08 4.13
CA TYR A 451 -30.94 4.48 4.57
C TYR A 451 -32.23 5.19 4.13
N ASP A 452 -32.78 6.02 5.02
CA ASP A 452 -33.99 6.80 4.70
C ASP A 452 -33.63 8.04 3.87
N ILE A 453 -33.94 7.99 2.57
CA ILE A 453 -33.71 9.10 1.64
C ILE A 453 -34.55 10.36 1.99
N ASN A 454 -35.58 10.23 2.83
CA ASN A 454 -36.48 11.31 3.25
C ASN A 454 -36.06 12.00 4.55
N CYS A 455 -34.98 11.53 5.18
CA CYS A 455 -34.49 12.05 6.46
C CYS A 455 -34.17 13.56 6.42
N LYS A 456 -34.44 14.24 7.53
CA LYS A 456 -34.09 15.66 7.75
C LYS A 456 -33.41 15.83 9.10
N LYS A 457 -32.39 16.69 9.16
CA LYS A 457 -31.86 17.20 10.44
C LYS A 457 -32.56 18.52 10.76
N LYS A 458 -32.75 18.80 12.04
CA LYS A 458 -33.23 20.10 12.52
C LYS A 458 -32.28 21.19 12.00
N ASN A 459 -32.80 22.14 11.22
CA ASN A 459 -32.10 23.30 10.65
C ASN A 459 -31.09 23.02 9.50
N GLU A 460 -31.13 21.85 8.86
CA GLU A 460 -30.32 21.58 7.66
C GLU A 460 -31.20 21.16 6.47
N ASN A 461 -30.75 21.52 5.27
CA ASN A 461 -31.39 21.17 4.01
C ASN A 461 -31.50 19.64 3.84
N SER A 462 -32.58 19.12 3.23
CA SER A 462 -32.68 17.69 2.92
C SER A 462 -31.57 17.26 1.95
N PHE A 463 -31.24 15.97 1.93
CA PHE A 463 -30.22 15.40 1.05
C PHE A 463 -30.45 15.75 -0.44
N ALA A 464 -31.70 15.67 -0.90
CA ALA A 464 -32.10 16.05 -2.25
C ALA A 464 -31.91 17.56 -2.54
N LEU A 465 -32.12 18.38 -1.52
CA LEU A 465 -32.12 19.84 -1.63
C LEU A 465 -30.72 20.41 -1.91
N TYR A 466 -29.66 19.82 -1.37
CA TYR A 466 -28.29 20.29 -1.67
C TYR A 466 -27.90 19.98 -3.12
N ASN A 467 -28.24 18.79 -3.62
CA ASN A 467 -27.85 18.35 -4.97
C ASN A 467 -28.57 19.15 -6.07
N LEU A 468 -29.84 19.51 -5.84
CA LEU A 468 -30.61 20.36 -6.75
C LEU A 468 -30.17 21.83 -6.76
N LEU A 469 -29.60 22.33 -5.66
CA LEU A 469 -29.08 23.70 -5.59
C LEU A 469 -27.71 23.86 -6.28
N GLN A 470 -26.94 22.78 -6.40
CA GLN A 470 -25.61 22.78 -7.03
C GLN A 470 -25.63 22.37 -8.51
N SER A 471 -26.72 21.77 -9.00
CA SER A 471 -26.82 21.36 -10.40
C SER A 471 -27.01 22.57 -11.32
N ILE A 472 -26.06 22.77 -12.24
CA ILE A 472 -26.17 23.71 -13.36
C ILE A 472 -27.45 23.40 -14.14
N ASP A 473 -28.17 24.44 -14.55
CA ASP A 473 -29.61 24.43 -14.91
C ASP A 473 -30.09 23.32 -15.86
N ASN A 474 -29.24 22.66 -16.65
CA ASN A 474 -29.65 21.73 -17.72
C ASN A 474 -30.08 20.31 -17.31
N ASN A 475 -29.82 19.85 -16.07
CA ASN A 475 -30.10 18.45 -15.66
C ASN A 475 -31.16 18.31 -14.55
N ILE A 476 -31.83 19.41 -14.16
CA ILE A 476 -32.76 19.44 -13.01
C ILE A 476 -33.89 18.41 -13.15
N TYR A 477 -34.44 18.25 -14.36
CA TYR A 477 -35.52 17.28 -14.63
C TYR A 477 -35.09 15.83 -14.33
N ASP A 478 -33.95 15.40 -14.88
CA ASP A 478 -33.48 14.02 -14.74
C ASP A 478 -33.19 13.69 -13.28
N ILE A 479 -32.64 14.66 -12.54
CA ILE A 479 -32.38 14.55 -11.10
C ILE A 479 -33.68 14.29 -10.34
N ILE A 480 -34.73 15.07 -10.60
CA ILE A 480 -36.03 14.93 -9.93
C ILE A 480 -36.66 13.58 -10.27
N GLU A 481 -36.62 13.15 -11.53
CA GLU A 481 -37.11 11.85 -11.95
C GLU A 481 -36.41 10.72 -11.18
N ILE A 482 -35.09 10.79 -11.07
CA ILE A 482 -34.28 9.82 -10.32
C ILE A 482 -34.68 9.79 -8.83
N TYR A 483 -34.89 10.93 -8.18
CA TYR A 483 -35.37 10.99 -6.78
C TYR A 483 -36.74 10.32 -6.63
N LEU A 484 -37.68 10.60 -7.52
CA LEU A 484 -39.04 10.06 -7.44
C LEU A 484 -39.10 8.55 -7.74
N GLU A 485 -38.30 8.06 -8.68
CA GLU A 485 -38.16 6.61 -8.96
C GLU A 485 -37.63 5.82 -7.76
N ASN A 486 -36.84 6.47 -6.90
CA ASN A 486 -36.16 5.87 -5.75
C ASN A 486 -36.87 6.15 -4.42
N GLY A 487 -38.17 6.53 -4.45
CA GLY A 487 -39.01 6.63 -3.26
C GLY A 487 -38.84 7.90 -2.43
N PHE A 488 -38.26 8.96 -3.00
CA PHE A 488 -38.26 10.27 -2.37
C PHE A 488 -39.68 10.83 -2.29
N ASP A 489 -40.10 11.25 -1.10
CA ASP A 489 -41.37 11.93 -0.89
C ASP A 489 -41.31 13.30 -1.57
N SER A 490 -42.01 13.44 -2.70
CA SER A 490 -42.14 14.71 -3.40
C SER A 490 -42.58 15.84 -2.45
N ASN A 491 -43.37 15.53 -1.42
CA ASN A 491 -43.91 16.49 -0.49
C ASN A 491 -42.92 16.99 0.55
N ASN A 492 -41.68 16.51 0.55
CA ASN A 492 -40.68 16.93 1.52
C ASN A 492 -40.35 18.42 1.28
N PRO A 493 -40.62 19.35 2.24
CA PRO A 493 -40.48 20.78 1.98
C PRO A 493 -39.02 21.21 1.73
N PHE A 494 -38.83 22.15 0.79
CA PHE A 494 -37.55 22.66 0.30
C PHE A 494 -36.97 23.73 1.24
N ASN A 495 -37.81 24.56 1.85
CA ASN A 495 -37.49 25.47 2.96
C ASN A 495 -38.82 26.05 3.46
N ASP A 496 -38.78 27.03 4.37
CA ASP A 496 -39.98 27.67 4.90
C ASP A 496 -40.82 28.41 3.83
N THR A 497 -40.33 28.59 2.61
CA THR A 497 -41.00 29.31 1.51
C THR A 497 -41.41 28.44 0.32
N LEU A 498 -40.80 27.26 0.11
CA LEU A 498 -41.10 26.34 -0.99
C LEU A 498 -41.62 24.98 -0.43
N PRO A 499 -42.90 24.64 -0.67
CA PRO A 499 -43.57 23.54 0.03
C PRO A 499 -43.24 22.12 -0.48
N ASN A 500 -42.71 21.97 -1.70
CA ASN A 500 -42.43 20.69 -2.37
C ASN A 500 -41.37 20.88 -3.48
N LEU A 501 -40.55 19.85 -3.73
CA LEU A 501 -39.51 19.77 -4.78
C LEU A 501 -39.98 20.21 -6.18
N LEU A 502 -41.22 19.92 -6.55
CA LEU A 502 -41.78 20.19 -7.87
C LEU A 502 -41.97 21.69 -8.14
N PHE A 503 -42.24 22.50 -7.11
CA PHE A 503 -42.38 23.95 -7.27
C PHE A 503 -41.06 24.61 -7.70
N PHE A 504 -39.93 24.11 -7.20
CA PHE A 504 -38.60 24.59 -7.58
C PHE A 504 -38.31 24.34 -9.07
N ALA A 505 -38.73 23.20 -9.60
CA ALA A 505 -38.53 22.86 -11.01
C ALA A 505 -39.37 23.71 -11.97
N VAL A 506 -40.59 24.07 -11.55
CA VAL A 506 -41.45 25.01 -12.30
C VAL A 506 -40.82 26.41 -12.29
N TYR A 507 -40.26 26.85 -11.17
CA TYR A 507 -39.53 28.12 -11.07
C TYR A 507 -38.29 28.18 -11.98
N LYS A 508 -37.69 27.01 -12.28
CA LYS A 508 -36.53 26.85 -13.18
C LYS A 508 -36.90 26.61 -14.65
N ASP A 509 -38.12 26.94 -15.05
CA ASP A 509 -38.56 27.00 -16.45
C ASP A 509 -38.79 25.65 -17.16
N TYR A 510 -39.15 24.61 -16.41
CA TYR A 510 -39.52 23.28 -16.94
C TYR A 510 -41.01 22.89 -16.79
N PRO A 511 -41.99 23.79 -17.06
CA PRO A 511 -43.37 23.55 -16.67
C PRO A 511 -44.03 22.37 -17.41
N ASN A 512 -43.71 22.16 -18.69
CA ASN A 512 -44.29 21.06 -19.48
C ASN A 512 -43.75 19.68 -19.05
N LYS A 513 -42.47 19.61 -18.66
CA LYS A 513 -41.84 18.36 -18.22
C LYS A 513 -42.33 17.92 -16.83
N ILE A 514 -42.64 18.88 -15.94
CA ILE A 514 -43.17 18.57 -14.61
C ILE A 514 -44.53 17.88 -14.65
N ILE A 515 -45.36 18.22 -15.64
CA ILE A 515 -46.62 17.53 -15.90
C ILE A 515 -46.37 16.04 -16.21
N GLU A 516 -45.35 15.70 -16.99
CA GLU A 516 -44.99 14.29 -17.26
C GLU A 516 -44.60 13.52 -15.98
N LEU A 517 -43.84 14.15 -15.08
CA LEU A 517 -43.45 13.54 -13.79
C LEU A 517 -44.62 13.33 -12.84
N ILE A 518 -45.53 14.30 -12.76
CA ILE A 518 -46.78 14.20 -11.98
C ILE A 518 -47.60 12.98 -12.41
N PHE A 519 -47.52 12.59 -13.68
CA PHE A 519 -48.21 11.41 -14.18
C PHE A 519 -47.45 10.10 -13.97
N LYS A 520 -46.11 10.12 -14.04
CA LYS A 520 -45.27 8.93 -13.80
C LYS A 520 -45.23 8.50 -12.33
N HIS A 521 -45.33 9.45 -11.39
CA HIS A 521 -45.13 9.19 -9.96
C HIS A 521 -46.37 9.56 -9.12
N PRO A 522 -46.63 8.86 -8.00
CA PRO A 522 -47.74 9.19 -7.09
C PRO A 522 -47.42 10.47 -6.32
N ILE A 523 -47.83 11.61 -6.85
CA ILE A 523 -47.59 12.95 -6.28
C ILE A 523 -48.89 13.50 -5.67
N ASP A 524 -48.82 14.01 -4.44
CA ASP A 524 -49.97 14.64 -3.78
C ASP A 524 -50.18 16.07 -4.32
N LEU A 525 -51.28 16.25 -5.06
CA LEU A 525 -51.67 17.51 -5.69
C LEU A 525 -52.42 18.46 -4.75
N LEU A 526 -52.71 18.05 -3.52
CA LEU A 526 -53.48 18.84 -2.56
C LEU A 526 -52.60 19.84 -1.79
N LYS A 527 -51.27 19.69 -1.83
CA LYS A 527 -50.33 20.57 -1.14
C LYS A 527 -50.23 21.93 -1.85
N ARG A 528 -50.27 23.01 -1.05
CA ARG A 528 -50.34 24.39 -1.54
C ARG A 528 -49.10 25.21 -1.14
N ASN A 529 -48.77 26.20 -1.96
CA ASN A 529 -47.79 27.23 -1.67
C ASN A 529 -48.39 28.33 -0.76
N LYS A 530 -47.56 29.26 -0.28
CA LYS A 530 -47.98 30.36 0.62
C LYS A 530 -49.07 31.25 0.00
N ASP A 531 -49.12 31.34 -1.32
CA ASP A 531 -50.14 32.06 -2.09
C ASP A 531 -51.43 31.24 -2.32
N GLY A 532 -51.51 30.01 -1.79
CA GLY A 532 -52.66 29.12 -1.93
C GLY A 532 -52.71 28.33 -3.24
N SER A 533 -51.78 28.53 -4.18
CA SER A 533 -51.69 27.75 -5.43
C SER A 533 -51.18 26.33 -5.17
N ASN A 534 -51.70 25.34 -5.89
CA ASN A 534 -51.11 24.00 -5.95
C ASN A 534 -50.18 23.89 -7.16
N ILE A 535 -49.41 22.79 -7.25
CA ILE A 535 -48.36 22.64 -8.28
C ILE A 535 -48.90 22.80 -9.70
N LEU A 536 -50.11 22.29 -9.98
CA LEU A 536 -50.77 22.41 -11.29
C LEU A 536 -51.18 23.84 -11.60
N GLY A 537 -51.82 24.52 -10.65
CA GLY A 537 -52.20 25.92 -10.79
C GLY A 537 -50.99 26.81 -11.03
N TYR A 538 -49.91 26.58 -10.28
CA TYR A 538 -48.66 27.33 -10.42
C TYR A 538 -47.99 27.08 -11.78
N THR A 539 -47.98 25.83 -12.25
CA THR A 539 -47.42 25.46 -13.57
C THR A 539 -48.18 26.14 -14.71
N ALA A 540 -49.51 26.17 -14.65
CA ALA A 540 -50.37 26.75 -15.68
C ALA A 540 -50.25 28.29 -15.79
N THR A 541 -49.79 28.96 -14.73
CA THR A 541 -49.58 30.42 -14.72
C THR A 541 -48.19 30.86 -15.19
N THR A 542 -47.31 29.92 -15.54
CA THR A 542 -45.96 30.25 -16.05
C THR A 542 -45.98 30.64 -17.53
N GLU A 543 -45.17 31.64 -17.91
CA GLU A 543 -45.13 32.17 -19.29
C GLU A 543 -44.66 31.13 -20.33
N ASN A 544 -43.94 30.09 -19.90
CA ASN A 544 -43.36 29.06 -20.77
C ASN A 544 -44.19 27.77 -20.90
N PHE A 545 -45.42 27.75 -20.37
CA PHE A 545 -46.35 26.62 -20.51
C PHE A 545 -46.96 26.54 -21.91
N LYS A 546 -46.83 25.38 -22.60
CA LYS A 546 -47.24 25.21 -24.01
C LYS A 546 -48.20 24.05 -24.25
N ILE A 547 -48.63 23.33 -23.20
CA ILE A 547 -49.53 22.18 -23.36
C ILE A 547 -50.97 22.66 -23.59
N LYS A 548 -51.62 22.14 -24.64
CA LYS A 548 -53.04 22.41 -24.93
C LYS A 548 -53.94 21.80 -23.84
N VAL A 549 -54.98 22.53 -23.47
CA VAL A 549 -55.98 22.12 -22.45
C VAL A 549 -56.56 20.73 -22.74
N ASP A 550 -56.88 20.43 -24.00
CA ASP A 550 -57.41 19.11 -24.41
C ASP A 550 -56.43 17.96 -24.14
N SER A 551 -55.12 18.21 -24.24
CA SER A 551 -54.09 17.22 -23.93
C SER A 551 -54.05 16.94 -22.42
N LEU A 552 -54.16 17.97 -21.58
CA LEU A 552 -54.24 17.79 -20.12
C LEU A 552 -55.49 16.98 -19.74
N ILE A 553 -56.65 17.33 -20.29
CA ILE A 553 -57.92 16.63 -20.00
C ILE A 553 -57.82 15.14 -20.34
N LYS A 554 -57.30 14.80 -21.52
CA LYS A 554 -57.11 13.40 -21.93
C LYS A 554 -56.20 12.63 -20.99
N ILE A 555 -55.12 13.26 -20.51
CA ILE A 555 -54.18 12.62 -19.60
C ILE A 555 -54.79 12.46 -18.19
N PHE A 556 -55.55 13.44 -17.70
CA PHE A 556 -56.25 13.36 -16.42
C PHE A 556 -57.32 12.27 -16.38
N ILE A 557 -58.06 12.09 -17.47
CA ILE A 557 -59.06 11.00 -17.58
C ILE A 557 -58.37 9.64 -17.42
N LYS A 558 -57.25 9.42 -18.13
CA LYS A 558 -56.46 8.19 -18.02
C LYS A 558 -55.97 7.92 -16.59
N ARG A 559 -55.47 8.94 -15.89
CA ARG A 559 -54.95 8.77 -14.51
C ARG A 559 -56.05 8.55 -13.48
N LYS A 560 -57.22 9.17 -13.67
CA LYS A 560 -58.41 8.91 -12.85
C LYS A 560 -58.79 7.43 -12.90
N GLU A 561 -58.72 6.81 -14.09
CA GLU A 561 -59.00 5.39 -14.28
C GLU A 561 -57.96 4.48 -13.58
N GLU A 562 -56.67 4.86 -13.62
CA GLU A 562 -55.57 4.12 -12.96
C GLU A 562 -55.59 4.18 -11.42
N LEU A 563 -56.04 5.30 -10.83
CA LEU A 563 -56.15 5.48 -9.38
C LEU A 563 -57.48 4.97 -8.78
N SER A 564 -58.44 4.57 -9.63
CA SER A 564 -59.72 4.00 -9.21
C SER A 564 -59.74 2.46 -9.10
N ASN A 565 -58.59 1.81 -9.34
CA ASN A 565 -58.30 0.42 -8.95
C ASN A 565 -57.35 0.42 -7.74
#